data_AF-A0A9W6TAE2-F1
#
_entry.id   AF-A0A9W6TAE2-F1
#
_cell.length_a   1.000
_cell.length_b   1.000
_cell.length_c   1.000
_cell.angle_alpha   90.00
_cell.angle_beta   90.00
_cell.angle_gamma   90.00
#
_symmetry.space_group_name_H-M   'P 1'
#
loop_
_entity.id
_entity.type
_entity.pdbx_description
1 polymer ?
#
loop_
_entity_poly.entity_id
_entity_poly.type
_entity_poly.pdbx_seq_one_letter_code
_entity_poly.pdbx_strand_id
1 'polypeptide(L)'
;MISLTYKRISLKDICIKLGLDSELSAEYIVGKAIKDGVIDATVNHTQGYMQSKEILDVYSTPAPQEEFDRRIKFCIQLHNESVKAMRYPMSTNRIDLKADIEAREREQELLQYLQDTDADDFL
;
A
#
# COMPACT_ATOMS: atom_id res chain seq x y z
N MET A 1 22.95 -12.37 -9.01
CA MET A 1 23.56 -11.67 -7.86
C MET A 1 24.69 -12.55 -7.33
N ILE A 2 25.92 -12.03 -7.23
CA ILE A 2 27.10 -12.80 -6.78
C ILE A 2 26.88 -13.40 -5.37
N SER A 3 26.21 -12.67 -4.48
CA SER A 3 25.89 -13.13 -3.12
C SER A 3 24.89 -14.28 -3.07
N LEU A 4 23.97 -14.38 -4.04
CA LEU A 4 22.92 -15.41 -4.08
C LEU A 4 23.41 -16.71 -4.76
N THR A 5 24.35 -16.58 -5.70
CA THR A 5 24.83 -17.71 -6.52
C THR A 5 25.96 -18.49 -5.86
N TYR A 6 26.79 -17.84 -5.05
CA TYR A 6 27.96 -18.47 -4.45
C TYR A 6 27.81 -18.55 -2.93
N LYS A 7 28.06 -19.74 -2.37
CA LYS A 7 28.20 -19.93 -0.91
C LYS A 7 29.51 -19.32 -0.39
N ARG A 8 30.58 -19.46 -1.17
CA ARG A 8 31.90 -18.85 -0.92
C ARG A 8 32.49 -18.38 -2.24
N ILE A 9 33.10 -17.20 -2.23
CA ILE A 9 33.79 -16.63 -3.38
C ILE A 9 35.01 -15.84 -2.91
N SER A 10 36.13 -15.93 -3.64
CA SER A 10 37.35 -15.19 -3.31
C SER A 10 37.18 -13.70 -3.64
N LEU A 11 37.83 -12.83 -2.87
CA LEU A 11 37.86 -11.38 -3.12
C LEU A 11 38.45 -11.06 -4.51
N LYS A 12 39.37 -11.88 -5.02
CA LYS A 12 39.93 -11.76 -6.39
C LYS A 12 38.87 -11.93 -7.47
N ASP A 13 38.04 -12.95 -7.35
CA ASP A 13 36.98 -13.23 -8.32
C ASP A 13 35.88 -12.17 -8.28
N ILE A 14 35.60 -11.62 -7.10
CA ILE A 14 34.71 -10.46 -6.92
C ILE A 14 35.30 -9.26 -7.67
N CYS A 15 36.59 -8.98 -7.49
CA CYS A 15 37.30 -7.88 -8.14
C CYS A 15 37.18 -7.96 -9.67
N ILE A 16 37.45 -9.14 -10.24
CA ILE A 16 37.37 -9.38 -11.69
C ILE A 16 35.94 -9.25 -12.20
N LYS A 17 34.95 -9.81 -11.49
CA LYS A 17 33.54 -9.77 -11.92
C LYS A 17 32.92 -8.37 -11.83
N LEU A 18 33.35 -7.56 -10.86
CA LEU A 18 32.87 -6.19 -10.67
C LEU A 18 33.71 -5.14 -11.40
N GLY A 19 34.85 -5.53 -11.99
CA GLY A 19 35.76 -4.60 -12.66
C GLY A 19 36.39 -3.59 -11.70
N LEU A 20 36.73 -4.03 -10.49
CA LEU A 20 37.39 -3.19 -9.48
C LEU A 20 38.91 -3.22 -9.66
N ASP A 21 39.57 -2.13 -9.31
CA ASP A 21 41.03 -1.98 -9.50
C ASP A 21 41.87 -2.68 -8.42
N SER A 22 41.29 -2.99 -7.26
CA SER A 22 42.03 -3.55 -6.11
C SER A 22 41.18 -4.49 -5.25
N GLU A 23 41.83 -5.54 -4.73
CA GLU A 23 41.26 -6.48 -3.77
C GLU A 23 40.82 -5.79 -2.47
N LEU A 24 41.55 -4.75 -2.02
CA LEU A 24 41.15 -3.95 -0.86
C LEU A 24 39.83 -3.21 -1.11
N SER A 25 39.66 -2.63 -2.31
CA SER A 25 38.44 -1.92 -2.66
C SER A 25 37.24 -2.87 -2.71
N ALA A 26 37.44 -4.09 -3.21
CA ALA A 26 36.41 -5.13 -3.19
C ALA A 26 36.01 -5.49 -1.74
N GLU A 27 36.98 -5.63 -0.83
CA GLU A 27 36.72 -5.90 0.57
C GLU A 27 35.93 -4.77 1.25
N TYR A 28 36.31 -3.51 1.03
CA TYR A 28 35.60 -2.37 1.62
C TYR A 28 34.15 -2.25 1.11
N ILE A 29 33.93 -2.47 -0.19
CA ILE A 29 32.59 -2.42 -0.77
C ILE A 29 31.71 -3.54 -0.22
N VAL A 30 32.24 -4.76 -0.13
CA VAL A 30 31.51 -5.89 0.43
C VAL A 30 31.24 -5.68 1.92
N GLY A 31 32.21 -5.18 2.68
CA GLY A 31 32.05 -4.84 4.10
C GLY A 31 30.99 -3.76 4.33
N LYS A 32 30.93 -2.76 3.45
CA LYS A 32 29.88 -1.72 3.49
C LYS A 32 28.50 -2.30 3.17
N ALA A 33 28.40 -3.17 2.16
CA ALA A 33 27.14 -3.84 1.80
C ALA A 33 26.61 -4.75 2.92
N ILE A 34 27.49 -5.40 3.67
CA ILE A 34 27.13 -6.19 4.86
C ILE A 34 26.65 -5.27 5.99
N LYS A 35 27.37 -4.16 6.25
CA LYS A 35 26.99 -3.19 7.28
C LYS A 35 25.64 -2.53 7.01
N ASP A 36 25.32 -2.29 5.74
CA ASP A 36 24.05 -1.71 5.32
C ASP A 36 22.92 -2.77 5.30
N GLY A 37 23.20 -4.03 5.61
CA GLY A 37 22.22 -5.12 5.69
C GLY A 37 21.67 -5.56 4.33
N VAL A 38 22.28 -5.10 3.23
CA VAL A 38 21.87 -5.46 1.86
C VAL A 38 22.29 -6.89 1.53
N ILE A 39 23.42 -7.34 2.09
CA ILE A 39 23.96 -8.69 1.90
C ILE A 39 24.20 -9.32 3.26
N ASP A 40 23.60 -10.49 3.50
CA ASP A 40 23.84 -11.28 4.70
C ASP A 40 25.02 -12.24 4.45
N ALA A 41 26.23 -11.76 4.73
CA ALA A 41 27.48 -12.47 4.49
C ALA A 41 28.54 -12.09 5.52
N THR A 42 29.58 -12.91 5.66
CA THR A 42 30.77 -12.63 6.45
C THR A 42 32.00 -12.61 5.54
N VAL A 43 32.88 -11.64 5.78
CA VAL A 43 34.16 -11.51 5.08
C VAL A 43 35.26 -12.01 5.97
N ASN A 44 36.16 -12.82 5.42
CA ASN A 44 37.36 -13.27 6.09
C ASN A 44 38.60 -12.70 5.38
N HIS A 45 39.24 -11.72 6.02
CA HIS A 45 40.42 -11.05 5.50
C HIS A 45 41.64 -11.98 5.41
N THR A 46 41.85 -12.87 6.40
CA THR A 46 43.04 -13.73 6.43
C THR A 46 43.02 -14.82 5.37
N GLN A 47 41.83 -15.33 5.03
CA GLN A 47 41.67 -16.37 4.01
C GLN A 47 41.22 -15.81 2.65
N GLY A 48 40.96 -14.50 2.54
CA GLY A 48 40.71 -13.80 1.28
C GLY A 48 39.41 -14.18 0.57
N TYR A 49 38.35 -14.53 1.33
CA TYR A 49 37.05 -14.87 0.76
C TYR A 49 35.88 -14.23 1.50
N MET A 50 34.78 -14.09 0.77
CA MET A 50 33.46 -13.81 1.31
C MET A 50 32.66 -15.11 1.41
N GLN A 51 31.95 -15.30 2.52
CA GLN A 51 31.03 -16.41 2.73
C GLN A 51 29.62 -15.85 2.93
N SER A 52 28.68 -16.24 2.07
CA SER A 52 27.27 -15.88 2.27
C SER A 52 26.66 -16.74 3.37
N LYS A 53 25.77 -16.13 4.15
CA LYS A 53 24.92 -16.86 5.10
C LYS A 53 23.80 -17.49 4.29
N GLU A 54 23.50 -18.77 4.54
CA GLU A 54 22.41 -19.44 3.82
C GLU A 54 21.11 -18.70 4.07
N ILE A 55 20.30 -18.58 3.01
CA ILE A 55 18.98 -17.97 3.06
C ILE A 55 18.18 -18.80 4.06
N LEU A 56 17.94 -18.22 5.23
CA LEU A 56 17.11 -18.84 6.25
C LEU A 56 15.70 -19.00 5.67
N ASP A 57 15.05 -20.12 5.96
CA ASP A 57 13.66 -20.35 5.54
C ASP A 57 12.78 -19.17 5.99
N VAL A 58 12.21 -18.47 5.01
CA VAL A 58 11.41 -17.25 5.22
C VAL A 58 10.16 -17.58 6.05
N TYR A 59 9.62 -18.80 5.92
CA TYR A 59 8.44 -19.25 6.67
C TYR A 59 8.73 -19.54 8.13
N SER A 60 10.00 -19.74 8.50
CA SER A 60 10.41 -19.87 9.91
C SER A 60 10.44 -18.51 10.63
N THR A 61 10.35 -17.40 9.89
CA THR A 61 10.36 -16.03 10.44
C THR A 61 8.95 -15.42 10.44
N PRO A 62 8.67 -14.36 11.24
CA PRO A 62 7.39 -13.67 11.21
C PRO A 62 7.17 -12.78 9.96
N ALA A 63 8.15 -12.68 9.06
CA ALA A 63 8.07 -11.82 7.87
C ALA A 63 6.85 -12.07 6.97
N PRO A 64 6.40 -13.32 6.73
CA PRO A 64 5.19 -13.56 5.95
C PRO A 64 3.93 -13.01 6.63
N GLN A 65 3.86 -13.07 7.97
CA GLN A 65 2.71 -12.58 8.72
C GLN A 65 2.58 -11.06 8.61
N GLU A 66 3.69 -10.32 8.69
CA GLU A 66 3.72 -8.87 8.51
C GLU A 66 3.29 -8.45 7.09
N GLU A 67 3.71 -9.22 6.09
CA GLU A 67 3.32 -8.98 4.69
C GLU A 67 1.81 -9.23 4.47
N PHE A 68 1.26 -10.28 5.07
CA PHE A 68 -0.18 -10.52 5.05
C PHE A 68 -0.96 -9.43 5.79
N ASP A 69 -0.51 -9.00 6.96
CA ASP A 69 -1.14 -7.90 7.70
C ASP A 69 -1.20 -6.61 6.86
N ARG A 70 -0.09 -6.25 6.18
CA ARG A 70 -0.06 -5.11 5.25
C ARG A 70 -1.10 -5.24 4.14
N ARG A 71 -1.19 -6.41 3.51
CA ARG A 71 -2.14 -6.68 2.42
C ARG A 71 -3.59 -6.65 2.89
N ILE A 72 -3.87 -7.25 4.05
CA ILE A 72 -5.22 -7.27 4.64
C ILE A 72 -5.67 -5.84 4.94
N LYS A 73 -4.82 -5.02 5.58
CA LYS A 73 -5.11 -3.61 5.84
C LYS A 73 -5.43 -2.85 4.56
N PHE A 74 -4.63 -3.05 3.51
CA PHE A 74 -4.87 -2.42 2.21
C PHE A 74 -6.22 -2.83 1.60
N CYS A 75 -6.53 -4.13 1.57
CA CYS A 75 -7.80 -4.62 1.03
C CYS A 75 -9.01 -4.10 1.82
N ILE A 76 -8.92 -4.06 3.15
CA ILE A 76 -10.00 -3.53 4.00
C ILE A 76 -10.18 -2.03 3.76
N GLN A 77 -9.09 -1.28 3.65
CA GLN A 77 -9.14 0.14 3.33
C GLN A 77 -9.82 0.38 1.98
N LEU A 78 -9.39 -0.34 0.93
CA LEU A 78 -9.99 -0.25 -0.41
C LEU A 78 -11.48 -0.60 -0.40
N HIS A 79 -11.88 -1.62 0.36
CA HIS A 79 -13.28 -1.98 0.52
C HIS A 79 -14.09 -0.85 1.18
N ASN A 80 -13.58 -0.28 2.27
CA ASN A 80 -14.24 0.82 2.96
C ASN A 80 -14.37 2.07 2.08
N GLU A 81 -13.33 2.41 1.33
CA GLU A 81 -13.35 3.51 0.36
C GLU A 81 -14.37 3.27 -0.75
N SER A 82 -14.45 2.03 -1.27
CA SER A 82 -15.42 1.65 -2.30
C SER A 82 -16.86 1.73 -1.78
N VAL A 83 -17.14 1.23 -0.58
CA VAL A 83 -18.45 1.34 0.06
C VAL A 83 -18.82 2.80 0.32
N LYS A 84 -17.86 3.62 0.74
CA LYS A 84 -18.04 5.05 0.90
C LYS A 84 -18.41 5.69 -0.44
N ALA A 85 -17.65 5.42 -1.50
CA ALA A 85 -17.93 5.93 -2.84
C ALA A 85 -19.30 5.52 -3.38
N MET A 86 -19.80 4.32 -3.07
CA MET A 86 -21.16 3.88 -3.46
C MET A 86 -22.28 4.59 -2.68
N ARG A 87 -22.04 4.99 -1.43
CA ARG A 87 -23.08 5.61 -0.57
C ARG A 87 -23.24 7.11 -0.78
N TYR A 88 -22.16 7.84 -1.07
CA TYR A 88 -22.20 9.29 -1.31
C TYR A 88 -23.13 9.74 -2.48
N PRO A 89 -23.19 9.07 -3.65
CA PRO A 89 -24.12 9.45 -4.71
C PRO A 89 -25.58 9.16 -4.35
N MET A 90 -25.86 8.06 -3.64
CA MET A 90 -27.22 7.70 -3.23
C MET A 90 -27.76 8.59 -2.10
N SER A 91 -26.90 9.08 -1.21
CA SER A 91 -27.33 9.95 -0.11
C SER A 91 -27.71 11.35 -0.60
N THR A 92 -27.00 11.90 -1.58
CA THR A 92 -27.30 13.23 -2.15
C THR A 92 -28.60 13.18 -2.96
N ASN A 93 -28.72 12.22 -3.87
CA ASN A 93 -29.94 12.05 -4.67
C ASN A 93 -31.19 11.81 -3.81
N ARG A 94 -31.05 11.14 -2.65
CA ARG A 94 -32.19 10.89 -1.74
C ARG A 94 -32.60 12.13 -0.93
N ILE A 95 -31.69 13.07 -0.70
CA ILE A 95 -32.00 14.35 -0.07
C ILE A 95 -32.69 15.26 -1.09
N ASP A 96 -32.17 15.33 -2.31
CA ASP A 96 -32.77 16.12 -3.40
C ASP A 96 -34.18 15.63 -3.77
N LEU A 97 -34.39 14.30 -3.89
CA LEU A 97 -35.72 13.75 -4.15
C LEU A 97 -36.72 14.08 -3.05
N LYS A 98 -36.29 14.03 -1.78
CA LYS A 98 -37.17 14.35 -0.65
C LYS A 98 -37.52 15.83 -0.61
N ALA A 99 -36.54 16.69 -0.87
CA ALA A 99 -36.74 18.14 -0.93
C ALA A 99 -37.70 18.53 -2.07
N ASP A 100 -37.59 17.88 -3.23
CA ASP A 100 -38.48 18.12 -4.38
C ASP A 100 -39.92 17.67 -4.11
N ILE A 101 -40.11 16.52 -3.47
CA ILE A 101 -41.43 16.02 -3.06
C ILE A 101 -42.08 16.96 -2.03
N GLU A 102 -41.33 17.41 -1.01
CA GLU A 102 -41.83 18.31 0.05
C GLU A 102 -42.11 19.73 -0.47
N ALA A 103 -41.38 20.20 -1.49
CA ALA A 103 -41.70 21.45 -2.18
C ALA A 103 -43.02 21.34 -2.95
N ARG A 104 -43.22 20.22 -3.66
CA ARG A 104 -44.43 19.98 -4.46
C ARG A 104 -45.68 19.79 -3.59
N GLU A 105 -45.56 19.12 -2.46
CA GLU A 105 -46.65 18.98 -1.48
C GLU A 105 -47.07 20.34 -0.91
N ARG A 106 -46.11 21.21 -0.55
CA ARG A 106 -46.41 22.57 -0.07
C ARG A 106 -47.09 23.44 -1.13
N GLU A 107 -46.68 23.33 -2.39
CA GLU A 107 -47.36 24.03 -3.49
C GLU A 107 -48.82 23.56 -3.67
N GLN A 108 -49.05 22.26 -3.55
CA GLN A 108 -50.41 21.69 -3.61
C GLN A 108 -51.29 22.14 -2.44
N GLU A 109 -50.74 22.17 -1.22
CA GLU A 109 -51.46 22.69 -0.05
C GLU A 109 -51.81 24.17 -0.21
N LEU A 110 -50.86 25.01 -0.66
CA LEU A 110 -51.11 26.43 -0.92
C LEU A 110 -52.21 26.64 -1.97
N LEU A 111 -52.19 25.87 -3.06
CA LEU A 111 -53.24 25.91 -4.10
C LEU A 111 -54.60 25.51 -3.54
N GLN A 112 -54.65 24.49 -2.67
CA GLN A 112 -55.88 24.06 -2.01
C GLN A 112 -56.43 25.15 -1.08
N TYR A 113 -55.57 25.79 -0.27
CA TYR A 113 -55.97 26.92 0.57
C TYR A 113 -56.48 28.13 -0.24
N LEU A 114 -55.84 28.45 -1.36
CA LEU A 114 -56.31 29.50 -2.27
C LEU A 114 -57.67 29.16 -2.88
N GLN A 115 -57.86 27.91 -3.29
CA GLN A 115 -59.13 27.43 -3.85
C GLN A 115 -60.27 27.44 -2.81
N ASP A 116 -60.00 27.03 -1.57
CA ASP A 116 -60.98 27.11 -0.48
C ASP A 116 -61.27 28.58 -0.08
N THR A 117 -60.26 29.46 -0.09
CA THR A 117 -60.44 30.89 0.21
C THR A 117 -61.23 31.62 -0.89
N ASP A 118 -60.99 31.32 -2.17
CA ASP A 118 -61.77 31.85 -3.30
C ASP A 118 -63.21 31.29 -3.32
N ALA A 119 -63.44 30.09 -2.76
CA ALA A 119 -64.78 29.52 -2.64
C ALA A 119 -65.61 30.16 -1.51
N ASP A 120 -64.95 30.65 -0.44
CA ASP A 120 -65.60 31.31 0.69
C ASP A 120 -65.87 32.82 0.48
N ASP A 121 -65.21 33.50 -0.48
CA ASP A 121 -65.47 34.93 -0.83
C ASP A 121 -66.66 35.11 -1.80
N PHE A 122 -67.28 34.01 -2.25
CA PHE A 122 -68.46 34.00 -3.14
C PHE A 122 -69.79 33.65 -2.44
N LEU A 123 -69.83 33.67 -1.10
CA LEU A 123 -71.02 33.36 -0.27
C LEU A 123 -71.41 34.55 0.61
#